data_AF-A0A2G4I6U3-F1
#
_entry.id   AF-A0A2G4I6U3-F1
#
_cell.length_a   1.000
_cell.length_b   1.000
_cell.length_c   1.000
_cell.angle_alpha   90.00
_cell.angle_beta   90.00
_cell.angle_gamma   90.00
#
_symmetry.space_group_name_H-M   'P 1'
#
loop_
_entity.id
_entity.type
_entity.pdbx_description
1 polymer ?
#
loop_
_entity_poly.entity_id
_entity_poly.type
_entity_poly.pdbx_seq_one_letter_code
_entity_poly.pdbx_strand_id
1 'polypeptide(L)'
;MNLQDIQRLQADGFIAAEVRDKIVAHYKLQDAPNRFIAIISAIGGLLVASGIILLISANWDDIPRAVKLLSGLTLLLGAHAAGWWTRNRHPDFHKTAEALHLVGSILFLANIALIGQVYHLNSRPPNAILVWWVGIAPLAWILRSKPQYILTLCGAMVWLMMEFVHDMGWLHWSGGELALLFYPAIFTALYAAGVRMERSPAQDFSSVTRRFGLLGLSASLMPLLFGWHGGAKLASLVWSAYLPFAVLVVAGLFLALRGEAKLPLVWRGIWLAMLTFWLVFVGVVAATATDSGSWRWHREDWVAWLASLALFGHCLIMVNLGLLLGSRYLINLGLALLTFDVIVAYVRLFGSMAVTGAMFIVSGVGLIVLGVVIEKRRRTLLRKLAESSSPPKP
;
A
#
# COMPACT_ATOMS: atom_id res chain seq x y z
N MET A 1 -0.96 0.20 -32.80
CA MET A 1 -0.16 0.47 -34.01
C MET A 1 0.87 1.50 -33.64
N ASN A 2 2.15 1.14 -33.66
CA ASN A 2 3.25 2.05 -33.36
C ASN A 2 3.81 2.65 -34.67
N LEU A 3 4.73 3.61 -34.57
CA LEU A 3 5.33 4.25 -35.75
C LEU A 3 6.06 3.25 -36.68
N GLN A 4 6.66 2.21 -36.10
CA GLN A 4 7.38 1.17 -36.83
C GLN A 4 6.45 0.31 -37.70
N ASP A 5 5.25 0.00 -37.22
CA ASP A 5 4.23 -0.73 -37.98
C ASP A 5 3.83 0.05 -39.25
N ILE A 6 3.67 1.37 -39.12
CA ILE A 6 3.31 2.26 -40.23
C ILE A 6 4.47 2.40 -41.23
N GLN A 7 5.71 2.49 -40.76
CA GLN A 7 6.90 2.51 -41.62
C GLN A 7 7.06 1.21 -42.41
N ARG A 8 6.79 0.05 -41.78
CA ARG A 8 6.79 -1.25 -42.49
C ARG A 8 5.73 -1.32 -43.58
N LEU A 9 4.50 -0.88 -43.30
CA LEU A 9 3.44 -0.85 -44.31
C LEU A 9 3.79 0.06 -45.50
N GLN A 10 4.52 1.15 -45.27
CA GLN A 10 5.02 2.00 -46.36
C GLN A 10 6.13 1.29 -47.15
N ALA A 11 7.08 0.66 -46.46
CA ALA A 11 8.18 -0.07 -47.09
C ALA A 11 7.69 -1.27 -47.92
N ASP A 12 6.64 -1.94 -47.46
CA ASP A 12 5.98 -3.05 -48.16
C ASP A 12 5.06 -2.56 -49.30
N GLY A 13 4.94 -1.24 -49.50
CA GLY A 13 4.16 -0.63 -50.58
C GLY A 13 2.65 -0.59 -50.35
N PHE A 14 2.15 -0.97 -49.17
CA PHE A 14 0.72 -0.95 -48.86
C PHE A 14 0.16 0.46 -48.67
N ILE A 15 1.00 1.45 -48.32
CA ILE A 15 0.59 2.85 -48.14
C ILE A 15 1.59 3.83 -48.77
N ALA A 16 1.08 4.93 -49.32
CA ALA A 16 1.90 6.03 -49.84
C ALA A 16 2.52 6.88 -48.72
N ALA A 17 3.60 7.59 -49.02
CA ALA A 17 4.31 8.43 -48.06
C ALA A 17 3.43 9.55 -47.48
N GLU A 18 2.53 10.14 -48.27
CA GLU A 18 1.61 11.17 -47.74
C GLU A 18 0.59 10.59 -46.76
N VAL A 19 0.19 9.33 -46.95
CA VAL A 19 -0.74 8.62 -46.05
C VAL A 19 -0.05 8.30 -44.73
N ARG A 20 1.21 7.85 -44.77
CA ARG A 20 2.06 7.70 -43.58
C ARG A 20 2.08 8.99 -42.77
N ASP A 21 2.43 10.12 -43.38
CA ASP A 21 2.58 11.39 -42.67
C ASP A 21 1.30 11.86 -42.02
N LYS A 22 0.16 11.70 -42.71
CA LYS A 22 -1.15 12.01 -42.14
C LYS A 22 -1.46 11.14 -40.93
N ILE A 23 -1.17 9.83 -40.97
CA ILE A 23 -1.38 8.92 -39.84
C ILE A 23 -0.47 9.29 -38.66
N VAL A 24 0.82 9.52 -38.91
CA VAL A 24 1.79 9.89 -37.88
C VAL A 24 1.41 11.20 -37.20
N ALA A 25 1.02 12.22 -37.98
CA ALA A 25 0.59 13.50 -37.46
C ALA A 25 -0.74 13.41 -36.70
N HIS A 26 -1.72 12.66 -37.22
CA HIS A 26 -3.04 12.52 -36.61
C HIS A 26 -2.99 11.79 -35.27
N TYR A 27 -2.21 10.70 -35.20
CA TYR A 27 -2.08 9.89 -33.97
C TYR A 27 -0.89 10.29 -33.09
N LYS A 28 -0.11 11.31 -33.49
CA LYS A 28 1.13 11.75 -32.83
C LYS A 28 2.06 10.58 -32.50
N LEU A 29 2.23 9.68 -33.47
CA LEU A 29 3.08 8.51 -33.30
C LEU A 29 4.53 8.97 -33.21
N GLN A 30 5.17 8.74 -32.07
CA GLN A 30 6.60 9.00 -31.87
C GLN A 30 7.37 7.69 -31.99
N ASP A 31 8.65 7.78 -32.34
CA ASP A 31 9.55 6.64 -32.22
C ASP A 31 9.50 6.10 -30.80
N ALA A 32 9.25 4.81 -30.66
CA ALA A 32 9.34 4.17 -29.36
C ALA A 32 10.79 4.30 -28.87
N PRO A 33 11.03 4.83 -27.66
CA PRO A 33 12.38 4.97 -27.14
C PRO A 33 13.07 3.61 -27.18
N ASN A 34 14.28 3.56 -27.74
CA ASN A 34 15.00 2.30 -27.94
C ASN A 34 15.29 1.68 -26.56
N ARG A 35 14.48 0.70 -26.18
CA ARG A 35 14.54 0.05 -24.86
C ARG A 35 15.92 -0.54 -24.59
N PHE A 36 16.62 -1.02 -25.60
CA PHE A 36 17.97 -1.54 -25.46
C PHE A 36 18.96 -0.42 -25.08
N ILE A 37 18.92 0.72 -25.76
CA ILE A 37 19.75 1.89 -25.41
C ILE A 37 19.39 2.40 -24.01
N ALA A 38 18.09 2.47 -23.67
CA ALA A 38 17.67 2.87 -22.34
C ALA A 38 18.20 1.92 -21.24
N ILE A 39 18.19 0.60 -21.49
CA ILE A 39 18.75 -0.41 -20.58
C ILE A 39 20.27 -0.26 -20.46
N ILE A 40 20.99 -0.16 -21.58
CA ILE A 40 22.46 0.01 -21.56
C ILE A 40 22.85 1.32 -20.86
N SER A 41 22.14 2.42 -21.13
CA SER A 41 22.35 3.71 -20.45
C SER A 41 22.04 3.62 -18.95
N ALA A 42 20.98 2.89 -18.56
CA ALA A 42 20.67 2.68 -17.15
C ALA A 42 21.75 1.84 -16.44
N ILE A 43 22.23 0.76 -17.07
CA ILE A 43 23.32 -0.06 -16.55
C ILE A 43 24.61 0.76 -16.44
N GLY A 44 24.96 1.52 -17.49
CA GLY A 44 26.15 2.39 -17.49
C GLY A 44 26.06 3.45 -16.41
N GLY A 45 24.91 4.10 -16.24
CA GLY A 45 24.67 5.07 -15.17
C GLY A 45 24.79 4.44 -13.78
N LEU A 46 24.26 3.23 -13.58
CA LEU A 46 24.39 2.50 -12.33
C LEU A 46 25.85 2.16 -12.02
N LEU A 47 26.60 1.68 -13.01
CA LEU A 47 28.03 1.38 -12.86
C LEU A 47 28.84 2.62 -12.50
N VAL A 48 28.58 3.77 -13.14
CA VAL A 48 29.23 5.04 -12.81
C VAL A 48 28.90 5.47 -11.39
N ALA A 49 27.61 5.43 -11.00
CA ALA A 49 27.19 5.78 -9.64
C ALA A 49 27.84 4.86 -8.59
N SER A 50 27.85 3.56 -8.83
CA SER A 50 28.54 2.58 -7.98
C SER A 50 30.05 2.83 -7.91
N GLY A 51 30.69 3.13 -9.03
CA GLY A 51 32.12 3.46 -9.07
C GLY A 51 32.46 4.72 -8.26
N ILE A 52 31.65 5.77 -8.35
CA ILE A 52 31.80 6.99 -7.53
C ILE A 52 31.64 6.65 -6.04
N ILE A 53 30.62 5.88 -5.67
CA ILE A 53 30.40 5.45 -4.29
C ILE A 53 31.60 4.66 -3.77
N LEU A 54 32.14 3.73 -4.56
CA LEU A 54 33.32 2.94 -4.21
C LEU A 54 34.57 3.81 -4.04
N LEU A 55 34.81 4.78 -4.92
CA LEU A 55 35.94 5.71 -4.80
C LEU A 55 35.82 6.57 -3.53
N ILE A 56 34.62 7.09 -3.23
CA ILE A 56 34.37 7.83 -1.98
C ILE A 56 34.58 6.92 -0.77
N SER A 57 34.08 5.69 -0.83
CA SER A 57 34.22 4.70 0.24
C SER A 57 35.68 4.30 0.46
N ALA A 58 36.48 4.18 -0.60
CA ALA A 58 37.89 3.82 -0.53
C ALA A 58 38.75 4.93 0.08
N ASN A 59 38.36 6.19 -0.10
CA ASN A 59 39.03 7.37 0.46
C ASN A 59 38.28 7.92 1.69
N TRP A 60 37.39 7.13 2.30
CA TRP A 60 36.46 7.63 3.30
C TRP A 60 37.19 8.28 4.49
N ASP A 61 38.24 7.64 4.98
CA ASP A 61 38.95 8.10 6.19
C ASP A 61 39.74 9.39 5.94
N ASP A 62 40.19 9.63 4.70
CA ASP A 62 40.93 10.83 4.31
C ASP A 62 40.03 12.07 4.13
N ILE A 63 38.73 11.87 3.87
CA ILE A 63 37.80 12.99 3.68
C ILE A 63 37.50 13.65 5.05
N PRO A 64 37.78 14.95 5.22
CA PRO A 64 37.51 15.63 6.48
C PRO A 64 36.03 15.58 6.87
N ARG A 65 35.76 15.43 8.17
CA ARG A 65 34.38 15.37 8.70
C ARG A 65 33.51 16.54 8.24
N ALA A 66 34.06 17.75 8.25
CA ALA A 66 33.34 18.95 7.79
C ALA A 66 32.92 18.85 6.32
N VAL A 67 33.77 18.30 5.45
CA VAL A 67 33.45 18.13 4.02
C VAL A 67 32.31 17.14 3.84
N LYS A 68 32.34 16.00 4.55
CA LYS A 68 31.25 14.99 4.53
C LYS A 68 29.91 15.63 4.90
N LEU A 69 29.87 16.37 6.01
CA LEU A 69 28.65 16.98 6.53
C LEU A 69 28.17 18.14 5.64
N LEU A 70 29.08 19.00 5.19
CA LEU A 70 28.72 20.13 4.31
C LEU A 70 28.26 19.65 2.94
N SER A 71 28.83 18.58 2.38
CA SER A 71 28.35 18.02 1.12
C SER A 71 26.94 17.46 1.26
N GLY A 72 26.66 16.72 2.34
CA GLY A 72 25.34 16.19 2.65
C GLY A 72 24.30 17.31 2.84
N LEU A 73 24.65 18.36 3.57
CA LEU A 73 23.80 19.52 3.80
C LEU A 73 23.55 20.32 2.50
N THR A 74 24.59 20.51 1.69
CA THR A 74 24.48 21.21 0.40
C THR A 74 23.57 20.46 -0.56
N LEU A 75 23.65 19.13 -0.61
CA LEU A 75 22.75 18.32 -1.43
C LEU A 75 21.30 18.41 -0.92
N LEU A 76 21.09 18.33 0.39
CA LEU A 76 19.78 18.46 1.03
C LEU A 76 19.13 19.81 0.69
N LEU A 77 19.83 20.91 0.98
CA LEU A 77 19.33 22.26 0.74
C LEU A 77 19.20 22.55 -0.75
N GLY A 78 20.16 22.10 -1.55
CA GLY A 78 20.15 22.20 -3.01
C GLY A 78 18.95 21.51 -3.63
N ALA A 79 18.58 20.31 -3.17
CA ALA A 79 17.40 19.60 -3.65
C ALA A 79 16.10 20.37 -3.37
N HIS A 80 15.92 20.88 -2.14
CA HIS A 80 14.74 21.69 -1.81
C HIS A 80 14.73 23.04 -2.54
N ALA A 81 15.88 23.71 -2.67
CA ALA A 81 16.01 24.97 -3.39
C ALA A 81 15.73 24.80 -4.89
N ALA A 82 16.25 23.73 -5.50
CA ALA A 82 15.96 23.36 -6.88
C ALA A 82 14.48 23.04 -7.08
N GLY A 83 13.85 22.32 -6.13
CA GLY A 83 12.41 22.05 -6.15
C GLY A 83 11.59 23.34 -6.12
N TRP A 84 11.93 24.25 -5.21
CA TRP A 84 11.27 25.56 -5.10
C TRP A 84 11.48 26.42 -6.36
N TRP A 85 12.70 26.48 -6.88
CA TRP A 85 13.02 27.23 -8.10
C TRP A 85 12.28 26.69 -9.32
N THR A 86 12.27 25.36 -9.49
CA THR A 86 11.57 24.68 -10.60
C THR A 86 10.07 24.96 -10.53
N ARG A 87 9.47 24.87 -9.34
CA ARG A 87 8.05 25.16 -9.13
C ARG A 87 7.66 26.58 -9.56
N ASN A 88 8.53 27.55 -9.28
CA ASN A 88 8.23 28.97 -9.50
C ASN A 88 8.58 29.46 -10.91
N ARG A 89 9.58 28.87 -11.57
CA ARG A 89 10.04 29.30 -12.90
C ARG A 89 9.52 28.44 -14.05
N HIS A 90 9.16 27.19 -13.76
CA HIS A 90 8.75 26.22 -14.76
C HIS A 90 7.49 25.46 -14.31
N PRO A 91 6.31 26.09 -14.35
CA PRO A 91 5.05 25.49 -13.87
C PRO A 91 4.72 24.14 -14.52
N ASP A 92 5.11 23.95 -15.79
CA ASP A 92 4.94 22.69 -16.53
C ASP A 92 5.71 21.51 -15.92
N PHE A 93 6.73 21.79 -15.10
CA PHE A 93 7.58 20.80 -14.45
C PHE A 93 7.22 20.59 -12.97
N HIS A 94 5.94 20.79 -12.61
CA HIS A 94 5.44 20.60 -11.25
C HIS A 94 5.84 19.25 -10.63
N LYS A 95 5.74 18.15 -11.38
CA LYS A 95 6.14 16.81 -10.90
C LYS A 95 7.63 16.72 -10.58
N THR A 96 8.48 17.39 -11.36
CA THR A 96 9.93 17.46 -11.12
C THR A 96 10.21 18.25 -9.84
N ALA A 97 9.51 19.35 -9.61
CA ALA A 97 9.61 20.10 -8.36
C ALA A 97 9.22 19.25 -7.14
N GLU A 98 8.11 18.52 -7.20
CA GLU A 98 7.71 17.59 -6.13
C GLU A 98 8.76 16.50 -5.90
N ALA A 99 9.32 15.92 -6.98
CA ALA A 99 10.37 14.92 -6.88
C ALA A 99 11.65 15.47 -6.22
N LEU A 100 12.04 16.71 -6.53
CA LEU A 100 13.19 17.36 -5.91
C LEU A 100 12.98 17.59 -4.40
N HIS A 101 11.77 17.98 -3.97
CA HIS A 101 11.47 18.07 -2.54
C HIS A 101 11.45 16.70 -1.84
N LEU A 102 10.97 15.65 -2.52
CA LEU A 102 11.07 14.28 -2.02
C LEU A 102 12.53 13.83 -1.86
N VAL A 103 13.37 14.11 -2.86
CA VAL A 103 14.81 13.84 -2.79
C VAL A 103 15.44 14.56 -1.60
N GLY A 104 15.13 15.84 -1.39
CA GLY A 104 15.56 16.57 -0.19
C GLY A 104 15.13 15.86 1.10
N SER A 105 13.88 15.42 1.17
CA SER A 105 13.37 14.71 2.36
C SER A 105 14.07 13.37 2.61
N ILE A 106 14.45 12.64 1.56
CA ILE A 106 15.24 11.40 1.68
C ILE A 106 16.69 11.71 2.07
N LEU A 107 17.28 12.77 1.49
CA LEU A 107 18.61 13.24 1.84
C LEU A 107 18.68 13.68 3.30
N PHE A 108 17.58 14.14 3.91
CA PHE A 108 17.56 14.44 5.34
C PHE A 108 17.79 13.17 6.17
N LEU A 109 17.15 12.04 5.84
CA LEU A 109 17.42 10.75 6.49
C LEU A 109 18.87 10.30 6.24
N ALA A 110 19.37 10.46 5.02
CA ALA A 110 20.75 10.12 4.68
C ALA A 110 21.76 10.95 5.48
N ASN A 111 21.48 12.24 5.72
CA ASN A 111 22.31 13.10 6.56
C ASN A 111 22.29 12.68 8.04
N ILE A 112 21.14 12.24 8.56
CA ILE A 112 21.06 11.68 9.93
C ILE A 112 21.92 10.41 10.03
N ALA A 113 21.82 9.50 9.05
CA ALA A 113 22.65 8.30 8.99
C ALA A 113 24.15 8.63 8.86
N LEU A 114 24.48 9.62 8.03
CA LEU A 114 25.85 10.11 7.84
C LEU A 114 26.45 10.66 9.14
N ILE A 115 25.68 11.45 9.91
CA ILE A 115 26.11 11.94 11.22
C ILE A 115 26.35 10.75 12.17
N GLY A 116 25.44 9.77 12.18
CA GLY A 116 25.59 8.54 12.96
C GLY A 116 26.89 7.79 12.63
N GLN A 117 27.22 7.67 11.35
CA GLN A 117 28.44 7.01 10.89
C GLN A 117 29.71 7.82 11.21
N VAL A 118 29.72 9.12 10.95
CA VAL A 118 30.90 9.99 11.14
C VAL A 118 31.29 10.15 12.61
N TYR A 119 30.31 10.13 13.51
CA TYR A 119 30.52 10.26 14.96
C TYR A 119 30.39 8.95 15.73
N HIS A 120 30.24 7.81 15.04
CA HIS A 120 30.07 6.49 15.64
C HIS A 120 28.98 6.45 16.73
N LEU A 121 27.83 7.11 16.46
CA LEU A 121 26.75 7.21 17.43
C LEU A 121 26.08 5.85 17.63
N ASN A 122 26.15 5.32 18.85
CA ASN A 122 25.40 4.14 19.25
C ASN A 122 24.02 4.57 19.79
N SER A 123 23.07 4.78 18.87
CA SER A 123 21.70 5.20 19.19
C SER A 123 20.68 4.19 18.70
N ARG A 124 19.52 4.13 19.36
CA ARG A 124 18.42 3.26 18.92
C ARG A 124 17.94 3.69 17.51
N PRO A 125 17.87 2.78 16.52
CA PRO A 125 17.39 3.11 15.17
C PRO A 125 16.04 3.85 15.10
N PRO A 126 15.02 3.54 15.94
CA PRO A 126 13.77 4.31 15.94
C PRO A 126 13.95 5.82 16.15
N ASN A 127 14.97 6.27 16.90
CA ASN A 127 15.20 7.70 17.13
C ASN A 127 15.55 8.45 15.84
N ALA A 128 16.38 7.84 14.98
CA ALA A 128 16.76 8.44 13.71
C ALA A 128 15.53 8.62 12.80
N ILE A 129 14.65 7.61 12.75
CA ILE A 129 13.41 7.67 11.97
C ILE A 129 12.44 8.70 12.57
N LEU A 130 12.34 8.81 13.91
CA LEU A 130 11.48 9.79 14.56
C LEU A 130 11.89 11.22 14.23
N VAL A 131 13.18 11.54 14.39
CA VAL A 131 13.73 12.88 14.08
C VAL A 131 13.51 13.20 12.61
N TRP A 132 13.78 12.24 11.72
CA TRP A 132 13.51 12.38 10.30
C TRP A 132 12.03 12.66 10.02
N TRP A 133 11.14 11.82 10.55
CA TRP A 133 9.70 11.91 10.36
C TRP A 133 9.14 13.25 10.84
N VAL A 134 9.52 13.70 12.05
CA VAL A 134 9.13 15.00 12.60
C VAL A 134 9.59 16.14 11.70
N GLY A 135 10.81 16.07 11.16
CA GLY A 135 11.33 17.10 10.26
C GLY A 135 10.63 17.15 8.91
N ILE A 136 10.25 16.01 8.33
CA ILE A 136 9.58 15.98 7.01
C ILE A 136 8.06 16.16 7.10
N ALA A 137 7.44 15.89 8.25
CA ALA A 137 6.00 15.89 8.39
C ALA A 137 5.39 17.25 7.96
N PRO A 138 5.82 18.41 8.51
CA PRO A 138 5.26 19.72 8.14
C PRO A 138 5.34 20.03 6.64
N LEU A 139 6.36 19.51 5.94
CA LEU A 139 6.58 19.77 4.52
C LEU A 139 5.42 19.29 3.64
N ALA A 140 4.74 18.21 4.02
CA ALA A 140 3.57 17.73 3.29
C ALA A 140 2.49 18.82 3.18
N TRP A 141 2.22 19.51 4.29
CA TRP A 141 1.21 20.57 4.38
C TRP A 141 1.72 21.90 3.82
N ILE A 142 2.97 22.28 4.09
CA ILE A 142 3.57 23.51 3.58
C ILE A 142 3.65 23.48 2.05
N LEU A 143 4.10 22.37 1.46
CA LEU A 143 4.25 22.23 0.02
C LEU A 143 2.94 21.88 -0.69
N ARG A 144 1.92 21.45 0.08
CA ARG A 144 0.65 20.84 -0.40
C ARG A 144 0.90 19.67 -1.37
N SER A 145 1.92 18.86 -1.09
CA SER A 145 2.40 17.81 -1.99
C SER A 145 1.92 16.42 -1.54
N LYS A 146 1.20 15.71 -2.42
CA LYS A 146 0.70 14.35 -2.14
C LYS A 146 1.84 13.34 -1.98
N PRO A 147 2.87 13.32 -2.84
CA PRO A 147 4.01 12.43 -2.65
C PRO A 147 4.71 12.65 -1.29
N GLN A 148 4.89 13.91 -0.88
CA GLN A 148 5.46 14.23 0.44
C GLN A 148 4.59 13.72 1.58
N TYR A 149 3.27 13.86 1.47
CA TYR A 149 2.33 13.31 2.46
C TYR A 149 2.39 11.78 2.54
N ILE A 150 2.51 11.08 1.40
CA ILE A 150 2.73 9.62 1.37
C ILE A 150 4.03 9.29 2.10
N LEU A 151 5.12 10.01 1.85
CA LEU A 151 6.38 9.80 2.54
C LEU A 151 6.24 9.98 4.06
N THR A 152 5.50 11.00 4.51
CA THR A 152 5.19 11.20 5.94
C THR A 152 4.40 10.02 6.54
N LEU A 153 3.41 9.46 5.82
CA LEU A 153 2.67 8.29 6.28
C LEU A 153 3.56 7.04 6.34
N CYS A 154 4.41 6.82 5.33
CA CYS A 154 5.39 5.74 5.33
C CYS A 154 6.40 5.90 6.47
N GLY A 155 6.91 7.10 6.72
CA GLY A 155 7.85 7.38 7.81
C GLY A 155 7.24 7.10 9.19
N ALA A 156 5.98 7.50 9.41
CA ALA A 156 5.25 7.18 10.63
C ALA A 156 5.11 5.66 10.81
N MET A 157 4.76 4.94 9.73
CA MET A 157 4.61 3.49 9.74
C MET A 157 5.93 2.78 10.04
N VAL A 158 7.03 3.19 9.40
CA VAL A 158 8.37 2.64 9.64
C VAL A 158 8.80 2.90 11.07
N TRP A 159 8.60 4.11 11.59
CA TRP A 159 8.91 4.43 12.99
C TRP A 159 8.13 3.54 13.96
N LEU A 160 6.81 3.45 13.79
CA LEU A 160 5.94 2.60 14.61
C LEU A 160 6.41 1.15 14.57
N MET A 161 6.70 0.62 13.38
CA MET A 161 7.18 -0.75 13.23
C MET A 161 8.51 -0.98 13.97
N MET A 162 9.44 -0.04 13.87
CA MET A 162 10.70 -0.15 14.61
C MET A 162 10.51 -0.05 16.12
N GLU A 163 9.62 0.80 16.63
CA GLU A 163 9.33 0.88 18.07
C GLU A 163 8.68 -0.39 18.62
N PHE A 164 7.83 -1.07 17.84
CA PHE A 164 7.25 -2.35 18.25
C PHE A 164 8.28 -3.49 18.26
N VAL A 165 9.20 -3.50 17.30
CA VAL A 165 10.17 -4.59 17.12
C VAL A 165 11.41 -4.44 18.02
N HIS A 166 11.89 -3.22 18.25
CA HIS A 166 13.14 -2.99 18.97
C HIS A 166 12.97 -3.23 20.48
N ASP A 167 13.83 -4.03 21.12
CA ASP A 167 13.69 -4.44 22.54
C ASP A 167 13.54 -3.29 23.55
N MET A 168 14.22 -2.17 23.29
CA MET A 168 14.13 -0.95 24.11
C MET A 168 13.20 0.12 23.49
N GLY A 169 12.26 -0.30 22.64
CA GLY A 169 11.25 0.56 22.06
C GLY A 169 10.22 0.98 23.11
N TRP A 170 9.67 2.18 22.97
CA TRP A 170 8.63 2.68 23.88
C TRP A 170 7.32 1.89 23.75
N LEU A 171 7.12 1.30 22.58
CA LEU A 171 5.96 0.46 22.25
C LEU A 171 6.34 -1.03 22.21
N HIS A 172 7.57 -1.37 22.59
CA HIS A 172 8.02 -2.75 22.62
C HIS A 172 7.24 -3.52 23.68
N TRP A 173 6.87 -4.74 23.33
CA TRP A 173 6.22 -5.64 24.25
C TRP A 173 6.80 -7.05 24.09
N SER A 174 6.99 -7.75 25.21
CA SER A 174 7.44 -9.13 25.23
C SER A 174 6.35 -10.05 24.65
N GLY A 175 6.39 -10.18 23.33
CA GLY A 175 5.38 -10.87 22.52
C GLY A 175 5.01 -10.03 21.31
N GLY A 176 5.96 -9.80 20.39
CA GLY A 176 5.81 -8.93 19.20
C GLY A 176 4.59 -9.23 18.31
N GLU A 177 3.87 -10.31 18.56
CA GLU A 177 2.57 -10.66 17.98
C GLU A 177 1.43 -9.75 18.45
N LEU A 178 1.53 -9.11 19.63
CA LEU A 178 0.62 -8.03 20.05
C LEU A 178 0.74 -6.79 19.15
N ALA A 179 1.89 -6.55 18.50
CA ALA A 179 2.03 -5.48 17.52
C ALA A 179 1.05 -5.65 16.35
N LEU A 180 0.73 -6.89 15.99
CA LEU A 180 -0.28 -7.23 14.96
C LEU A 180 -1.69 -6.78 15.34
N LEU A 181 -1.99 -6.58 16.63
CA LEU A 181 -3.28 -6.03 17.07
C LEU A 181 -3.43 -4.53 16.81
N PHE A 182 -2.32 -3.79 16.88
CA PHE A 182 -2.35 -2.34 16.79
C PHE A 182 -2.44 -1.86 15.34
N TYR A 183 -1.86 -2.58 14.39
CA TYR A 183 -1.88 -2.16 12.99
C TYR A 183 -3.30 -2.07 12.40
N PRO A 184 -4.18 -3.09 12.52
CA PRO A 184 -5.56 -2.96 12.03
C PRO A 184 -6.32 -1.79 12.66
N ALA A 185 -6.10 -1.53 13.95
CA ALA A 185 -6.71 -0.40 14.65
C ALA A 185 -6.21 0.95 14.11
N ILE A 186 -4.89 1.13 13.99
CA ILE A 186 -4.26 2.34 13.47
C ILE A 186 -4.72 2.60 12.03
N PHE A 187 -4.73 1.57 11.19
CA PHE A 187 -5.11 1.70 9.79
C PHE A 187 -6.61 1.92 9.60
N THR A 188 -7.45 1.37 10.47
CA THR A 188 -8.89 1.69 10.53
C THR A 188 -9.11 3.15 10.95
N ALA A 189 -8.38 3.62 11.96
CA ALA A 189 -8.42 5.02 12.38
C ALA A 189 -7.92 5.95 11.26
N LEU A 190 -6.88 5.56 10.52
CA LEU A 190 -6.36 6.31 9.39
C LEU A 190 -7.35 6.36 8.22
N TYR A 191 -7.98 5.23 7.89
CA TYR A 191 -9.07 5.18 6.91
C TYR A 191 -10.19 6.16 7.29
N ALA A 192 -10.62 6.11 8.55
CA ALA A 192 -11.68 6.97 9.08
C ALA A 192 -11.29 8.46 9.10
N ALA A 193 -10.03 8.77 9.43
CA ALA A 193 -9.48 10.11 9.34
C ALA A 193 -9.53 10.63 7.89
N GLY A 194 -9.13 9.80 6.92
CA GLY A 194 -9.24 10.14 5.50
C GLY A 194 -10.66 10.44 5.07
N VAL A 195 -11.63 9.65 5.52
CA VAL A 195 -13.06 9.88 5.30
C VAL A 195 -13.51 11.23 5.90
N ARG A 196 -13.03 11.58 7.10
CA ARG A 196 -13.35 12.86 7.75
C ARG A 196 -12.69 14.06 7.06
N MET A 197 -11.51 13.88 6.47
CA MET A 197 -10.77 14.92 5.75
C MET A 197 -11.50 15.40 4.49
N GLU A 198 -12.42 14.61 3.91
CA GLU A 198 -13.26 15.09 2.79
C GLU A 198 -14.08 16.33 3.13
N ARG A 199 -14.38 16.53 4.42
CA ARG A 199 -15.15 17.66 4.94
C ARG A 199 -14.27 18.64 5.74
N SER A 200 -12.99 18.74 5.41
CA SER A 200 -12.05 19.64 6.09
C SER A 200 -11.15 20.38 5.10
N PRO A 201 -10.40 21.41 5.55
CA PRO A 201 -9.42 22.09 4.70
C PRO A 201 -8.33 21.16 4.15
N ALA A 202 -8.15 19.97 4.73
CA ALA A 202 -7.19 18.96 4.31
C ALA A 202 -7.77 17.95 3.28
N GLN A 203 -8.85 18.30 2.59
CA GLN A 203 -9.52 17.45 1.59
C GLN A 203 -8.58 16.90 0.50
N ASP A 204 -7.53 17.64 0.14
CA ASP A 204 -6.56 17.23 -0.88
C ASP A 204 -5.86 15.92 -0.51
N PHE A 205 -5.66 15.68 0.78
CA PHE A 205 -5.00 14.49 1.32
C PHE A 205 -5.97 13.35 1.63
N SER A 206 -7.28 13.62 1.73
CA SER A 206 -8.30 12.63 2.09
C SER A 206 -8.18 11.34 1.28
N SER A 207 -8.10 11.45 -0.05
CA SER A 207 -8.01 10.29 -0.94
C SER A 207 -6.76 9.44 -0.68
N VAL A 208 -5.64 10.07 -0.34
CA VAL A 208 -4.38 9.39 0.00
C VAL A 208 -4.53 8.69 1.35
N THR A 209 -5.02 9.39 2.36
CA THR A 209 -5.21 8.86 3.72
C THR A 209 -6.18 7.66 3.73
N ARG A 210 -7.30 7.75 2.99
CA ARG A 210 -8.27 6.65 2.86
C ARG A 210 -7.64 5.41 2.22
N ARG A 211 -6.93 5.60 1.10
CA ARG A 211 -6.30 4.49 0.38
C ARG A 211 -5.19 3.85 1.21
N PHE A 212 -4.34 4.66 1.83
CA PHE A 212 -3.25 4.20 2.69
C PHE A 212 -3.80 3.45 3.91
N GLY A 213 -4.85 3.95 4.55
CA GLY A 213 -5.55 3.27 5.64
C GLY A 213 -6.12 1.91 5.21
N LEU A 214 -6.80 1.83 4.06
CA LEU A 214 -7.32 0.54 3.56
C LEU A 214 -6.20 -0.44 3.19
N LEU A 215 -5.16 0.03 2.49
CA LEU A 215 -4.03 -0.80 2.10
C LEU A 215 -3.30 -1.34 3.33
N GLY A 216 -3.04 -0.47 4.31
CA GLY A 216 -2.39 -0.83 5.55
C GLY A 216 -3.24 -1.78 6.39
N LEU A 217 -4.56 -1.57 6.46
CA LEU A 217 -5.48 -2.49 7.13
C LEU A 217 -5.38 -3.86 6.48
N SER A 218 -5.54 -3.96 5.16
CA SER A 218 -5.44 -5.24 4.46
C SER A 218 -4.06 -5.89 4.64
N ALA A 219 -2.98 -5.12 4.51
CA ALA A 219 -1.61 -5.62 4.69
C ALA A 219 -1.35 -6.14 6.12
N SER A 220 -1.92 -5.47 7.14
CA SER A 220 -1.78 -5.87 8.53
C SER A 220 -2.44 -7.20 8.88
N LEU A 221 -3.37 -7.68 8.04
CA LEU A 221 -4.05 -8.96 8.20
C LEU A 221 -3.28 -10.12 7.55
N MET A 222 -2.35 -9.83 6.63
CA MET A 222 -1.60 -10.86 5.90
C MET A 222 -0.82 -11.81 6.81
N PRO A 223 -0.17 -11.37 7.91
CA PRO A 223 0.54 -12.28 8.82
C PRO A 223 -0.32 -13.43 9.36
N LEU A 224 -1.62 -13.19 9.60
CA LEU A 224 -2.55 -14.24 10.04
C LEU A 224 -2.69 -15.36 9.00
N LEU A 225 -2.65 -15.02 7.71
CA LEU A 225 -2.66 -16.01 6.63
C LEU A 225 -1.39 -16.87 6.64
N PHE A 226 -0.29 -16.39 7.22
CA PHE A 226 0.96 -17.14 7.36
C PHE A 226 1.10 -17.85 8.70
N GLY A 227 0.06 -17.85 9.55
CA GLY A 227 0.11 -18.52 10.85
C GLY A 227 1.05 -17.78 11.80
N TRP A 228 1.30 -16.51 11.49
CA TRP A 228 2.06 -15.61 12.34
C TRP A 228 1.09 -14.98 13.33
N HIS A 229 0.74 -15.79 14.33
CA HIS A 229 0.02 -15.40 15.54
C HIS A 229 0.64 -16.18 16.69
N GLY A 230 0.90 -15.50 17.79
CA GLY A 230 1.40 -16.14 18.98
C GLY A 230 1.14 -15.29 20.20
N GLY A 231 1.36 -15.93 21.35
CA GLY A 231 0.82 -15.53 22.61
C GLY A 231 1.69 -14.54 23.32
N ALA A 232 1.10 -13.40 23.67
CA ALA A 232 1.50 -12.74 24.89
C ALA A 232 0.75 -13.39 26.06
N LYS A 233 1.43 -13.64 27.19
CA LYS A 233 0.71 -14.00 28.42
C LYS A 233 -0.25 -12.86 28.75
N LEU A 234 -1.55 -13.12 28.62
CA LEU A 234 -2.64 -12.18 28.90
C LEU A 234 -2.49 -11.49 30.26
N ALA A 235 -1.84 -12.17 31.22
CA ALA A 235 -1.57 -11.70 32.57
C ALA A 235 -0.59 -10.52 32.67
N SER A 236 0.19 -10.21 31.63
CA SER A 236 1.09 -9.04 31.61
C SER A 236 0.42 -7.77 31.04
N LEU A 237 -0.77 -7.90 30.41
CA LEU A 237 -1.49 -6.79 29.78
C LEU A 237 -1.87 -5.73 30.82
N VAL A 238 -1.14 -4.62 30.81
CA VAL A 238 -1.55 -3.44 31.57
C VAL A 238 -2.67 -2.75 30.80
N TRP A 239 -3.83 -2.60 31.44
CA TRP A 239 -5.03 -1.91 30.93
C TRP A 239 -4.78 -0.51 30.33
N SER A 240 -3.67 0.14 30.70
CA SER A 240 -3.29 1.48 30.25
C SER A 240 -2.97 1.56 28.75
N ALA A 241 -2.51 0.47 28.12
CA ALA A 241 -2.25 0.44 26.69
C ALA A 241 -3.55 0.28 25.88
N TYR A 242 -4.51 -0.53 26.33
CA TYR A 242 -5.73 -0.83 25.56
C TYR A 242 -6.70 0.34 25.46
N LEU A 243 -6.77 1.21 26.47
CA LEU A 243 -7.77 2.27 26.50
C LEU A 243 -7.58 3.29 25.35
N PRO A 244 -6.38 3.83 25.08
CA PRO A 244 -6.14 4.68 23.91
C PRO A 244 -6.48 3.99 22.58
N PHE A 245 -6.15 2.70 22.42
CA PHE A 245 -6.41 1.97 21.18
C PHE A 245 -7.89 1.59 21.01
N ALA A 246 -8.57 1.21 22.08
CA ALA A 246 -10.02 1.01 22.08
C ALA A 246 -10.73 2.31 21.72
N VAL A 247 -10.26 3.45 22.23
CA VAL A 247 -10.75 4.79 21.83
C VAL A 247 -10.49 5.05 20.35
N LEU A 248 -9.30 4.75 19.83
CA LEU A 248 -8.99 4.90 18.39
C LEU A 248 -9.85 4.00 17.51
N VAL A 249 -10.09 2.77 17.93
CA VAL A 249 -10.98 1.81 17.28
C VAL A 249 -12.41 2.34 17.26
N VAL A 250 -12.97 2.69 18.42
CA VAL A 250 -14.34 3.19 18.55
C VAL A 250 -14.51 4.49 17.76
N ALA A 251 -13.55 5.42 17.86
CA ALA A 251 -13.56 6.65 17.09
C ALA A 251 -13.45 6.39 15.58
N GLY A 252 -12.57 5.48 15.16
CA GLY A 252 -12.38 5.10 13.76
C GLY A 252 -13.64 4.48 13.17
N LEU A 253 -14.25 3.52 13.87
CA LEU A 253 -15.51 2.88 13.48
C LEU A 253 -16.67 3.90 13.42
N PHE A 254 -16.78 4.78 14.42
CA PHE A 254 -17.80 5.83 14.45
C PHE A 254 -17.66 6.84 13.31
N LEU A 255 -16.42 7.23 12.99
CA LEU A 255 -16.14 8.15 11.88
C LEU A 255 -16.37 7.49 10.51
N ALA A 256 -15.99 6.21 10.36
CA ALA A 256 -16.26 5.43 9.15
C ALA A 256 -17.76 5.32 8.85
N LEU A 257 -18.59 5.11 9.88
CA LEU A 257 -20.06 5.10 9.77
C LEU A 257 -20.64 6.39 9.18
N ARG A 258 -20.10 7.55 9.60
CA ARG A 258 -20.66 8.87 9.26
C ARG A 258 -20.25 9.40 7.90
N GLY A 259 -19.14 8.90 7.35
CA GLY A 259 -18.58 9.49 6.15
C GLY A 259 -18.86 8.75 4.84
N GLU A 260 -19.27 7.47 4.88
CA GLU A 260 -19.73 6.75 3.68
C GLU A 260 -21.18 7.11 3.31
N ALA A 261 -21.52 8.41 3.30
CA ALA A 261 -22.86 8.93 3.05
C ALA A 261 -23.45 8.56 1.67
N LYS A 262 -22.62 8.06 0.75
CA LYS A 262 -23.02 7.62 -0.60
C LYS A 262 -23.48 6.16 -0.64
N LEU A 263 -23.12 5.34 0.35
CA LEU A 263 -23.52 3.93 0.39
C LEU A 263 -24.95 3.76 0.92
N PRO A 264 -25.73 2.77 0.45
CA PRO A 264 -26.97 2.34 1.10
C PRO A 264 -26.71 1.90 2.55
N LEU A 265 -27.68 2.11 3.44
CA LEU A 265 -27.54 1.82 4.88
C LEU A 265 -27.08 0.38 5.16
N VAL A 266 -27.63 -0.60 4.42
CA VAL A 266 -27.25 -2.02 4.52
C VAL A 266 -25.75 -2.21 4.26
N TRP A 267 -25.22 -1.61 3.20
CA TRP A 267 -23.80 -1.75 2.83
C TRP A 267 -22.86 -1.00 3.78
N ARG A 268 -23.31 0.10 4.40
CA ARG A 268 -22.56 0.73 5.49
C ARG A 268 -22.47 -0.18 6.71
N GLY A 269 -23.58 -0.82 7.08
CA GLY A 269 -23.63 -1.77 8.18
C GLY A 269 -22.72 -2.97 7.94
N ILE A 270 -22.77 -3.56 6.74
CA ILE A 270 -21.88 -4.67 6.35
C ILE A 270 -20.41 -4.25 6.38
N TRP A 271 -20.08 -3.06 5.86
CA TRP A 271 -18.70 -2.57 5.88
C TRP A 271 -18.20 -2.36 7.31
N LEU A 272 -19.00 -1.74 8.17
CA LEU A 272 -18.66 -1.56 9.57
C LEU A 272 -18.50 -2.91 10.29
N ALA A 273 -19.45 -3.82 10.10
CA ALA A 273 -19.40 -5.14 10.71
C ALA A 273 -18.11 -5.87 10.33
N MET A 274 -17.67 -5.75 9.07
CA MET A 274 -16.40 -6.31 8.61
C MET A 274 -15.17 -5.65 9.27
N LEU A 275 -15.15 -4.31 9.40
CA LEU A 275 -14.06 -3.62 10.11
C LEU A 275 -14.00 -4.02 11.59
N THR A 276 -15.15 -4.06 12.27
CA THR A 276 -15.27 -4.50 13.66
C THR A 276 -14.88 -5.97 13.81
N PHE A 277 -15.30 -6.83 12.88
CA PHE A 277 -14.96 -8.25 12.87
C PHE A 277 -13.44 -8.43 12.90
N TRP A 278 -12.69 -7.74 12.04
CA TRP A 278 -11.24 -7.88 12.02
C TRP A 278 -10.58 -7.47 13.34
N LEU A 279 -11.04 -6.38 13.95
CA LEU A 279 -10.52 -5.91 15.23
C LEU A 279 -10.80 -6.91 16.36
N VAL A 280 -12.00 -7.48 16.39
CA VAL A 280 -12.38 -8.52 17.37
C VAL A 280 -11.63 -9.82 17.10
N PHE A 281 -11.59 -10.29 15.85
CA PHE A 281 -10.94 -11.54 15.46
C PHE A 281 -9.46 -11.53 15.82
N VAL A 282 -8.76 -10.45 15.44
CA VAL A 282 -7.35 -10.24 15.75
C VAL A 282 -7.15 -10.20 17.27
N GLY A 283 -8.00 -9.48 18.01
CA GLY A 283 -7.98 -9.44 19.48
C GLY A 283 -8.22 -10.80 20.16
N VAL A 284 -9.16 -11.60 19.65
CA VAL A 284 -9.43 -12.97 20.15
C VAL A 284 -8.22 -13.87 19.89
N VAL A 285 -7.66 -13.83 18.69
CA VAL A 285 -6.48 -14.63 18.31
C VAL A 285 -5.29 -14.34 19.24
N ALA A 286 -5.02 -13.07 19.55
CA ALA A 286 -3.96 -12.75 20.50
C ALA A 286 -4.29 -13.18 21.94
N ALA A 287 -5.57 -13.16 22.34
CA ALA A 287 -5.97 -13.54 23.68
C ALA A 287 -5.91 -15.05 23.93
N THR A 288 -6.12 -15.86 22.90
CA THR A 288 -6.12 -17.33 22.98
C THR A 288 -4.79 -17.96 22.62
N ALA A 289 -3.82 -17.18 22.16
CA ALA A 289 -2.51 -17.69 21.82
C ALA A 289 -1.70 -18.01 23.10
N THR A 290 -1.31 -19.28 23.25
CA THR A 290 -0.74 -19.84 24.49
C THR A 290 0.79 -19.94 24.49
N ASP A 291 1.44 -19.94 23.33
CA ASP A 291 2.91 -20.05 23.20
C ASP A 291 3.52 -18.79 22.63
N SER A 292 4.68 -18.41 23.15
CA SER A 292 5.52 -17.35 22.60
C SER A 292 6.11 -17.79 21.25
N GLY A 293 5.68 -17.15 20.16
CA GLY A 293 6.55 -16.88 19.02
C GLY A 293 6.95 -18.04 18.09
N SER A 294 6.12 -19.05 17.85
CA SER A 294 6.42 -20.02 16.77
C SER A 294 5.62 -19.72 15.50
N TRP A 295 6.31 -19.70 14.36
CA TRP A 295 5.68 -19.59 13.03
C TRP A 295 4.86 -20.86 12.77
N ARG A 296 3.53 -20.77 12.91
CA ARG A 296 2.63 -21.93 12.81
C ARG A 296 2.17 -22.15 11.37
N TRP A 297 3.10 -22.31 10.45
CA TRP A 297 2.78 -22.75 9.09
C TRP A 297 2.50 -24.26 9.06
N HIS A 298 1.36 -24.64 9.62
CA HIS A 298 0.85 -26.00 9.62
C HIS A 298 -0.49 -26.05 8.91
N ARG A 299 -0.77 -27.17 8.22
CA ARG A 299 -2.05 -27.41 7.55
C ARG A 299 -3.24 -27.33 8.52
N GLU A 300 -3.01 -27.67 9.78
CA GLU A 300 -4.01 -27.76 10.85
C GLU A 300 -4.26 -26.44 11.58
N ASP A 301 -3.58 -25.35 11.18
CA ASP A 301 -3.80 -24.03 11.78
C ASP A 301 -5.17 -23.46 11.39
N TRP A 302 -6.18 -23.76 12.19
CA TRP A 302 -7.55 -23.31 12.00
C TRP A 302 -7.70 -21.79 12.05
N VAL A 303 -6.82 -21.07 12.75
CA VAL A 303 -6.83 -19.60 12.81
C VAL A 303 -6.52 -19.02 11.45
N ALA A 304 -5.49 -19.55 10.78
CA ALA A 304 -5.12 -19.11 9.43
C ALA A 304 -6.21 -19.43 8.40
N TRP A 305 -6.89 -20.57 8.52
CA TRP A 305 -8.04 -20.92 7.66
C TRP A 305 -9.24 -19.99 7.87
N LEU A 306 -9.57 -19.67 9.12
CA LEU A 306 -10.61 -18.69 9.43
C LEU A 306 -10.23 -17.29 8.93
N ALA A 307 -8.96 -16.89 9.08
CA ALA A 307 -8.45 -15.63 8.57
C ALA A 307 -8.56 -15.55 7.05
N SER A 308 -8.19 -16.63 6.34
CA SER A 308 -8.34 -16.71 4.88
C SER A 308 -9.82 -16.61 4.46
N LEU A 309 -10.72 -17.36 5.10
CA LEU A 309 -12.15 -17.26 4.80
C LEU A 309 -12.73 -15.86 5.08
N ALA A 310 -12.32 -15.24 6.18
CA ALA A 310 -12.71 -13.87 6.50
C ALA A 310 -12.15 -12.85 5.49
N LEU A 311 -10.92 -13.05 5.03
CA LEU A 311 -10.28 -12.20 4.01
C LEU A 311 -10.94 -12.36 2.65
N PHE A 312 -11.31 -13.57 2.27
CA PHE A 312 -12.14 -13.82 1.10
C PHE A 312 -13.44 -13.00 1.16
N GLY A 313 -14.15 -13.05 2.29
CA GLY A 313 -15.34 -12.23 2.53
C GLY A 313 -15.07 -10.73 2.47
N HIS A 314 -13.96 -10.28 3.07
CA HIS A 314 -13.50 -8.89 3.02
C HIS A 314 -13.27 -8.42 1.58
N CYS A 315 -12.61 -9.24 0.76
CA CYS A 315 -12.35 -8.95 -0.65
C CYS A 315 -13.65 -8.82 -1.45
N LEU A 316 -14.62 -9.72 -1.26
CA LEU A 316 -15.92 -9.64 -1.93
C LEU A 316 -16.68 -8.36 -1.55
N ILE A 317 -16.67 -7.99 -0.27
CA ILE A 317 -17.27 -6.74 0.20
C ILE A 317 -16.55 -5.55 -0.45
N MET A 318 -15.22 -5.52 -0.48
CA MET A 318 -14.45 -4.44 -1.11
C MET A 318 -14.76 -4.31 -2.60
N VAL A 319 -14.80 -5.42 -3.35
CA VAL A 319 -15.15 -5.42 -4.77
C VAL A 319 -16.56 -4.88 -4.96
N ASN A 320 -17.53 -5.36 -4.18
CA ASN A 320 -18.92 -4.90 -4.28
C ASN A 320 -19.07 -3.41 -3.92
N LEU A 321 -18.43 -2.95 -2.84
CA LEU A 321 -18.40 -1.53 -2.49
C LEU A 321 -17.71 -0.70 -3.58
N GLY A 322 -16.66 -1.24 -4.19
CA GLY A 322 -15.98 -0.64 -5.33
C GLY A 322 -16.90 -0.47 -6.55
N LEU A 323 -17.74 -1.47 -6.84
CA LEU A 323 -18.75 -1.39 -7.89
C LEU A 323 -19.83 -0.36 -7.57
N LEU A 324 -20.36 -0.35 -6.34
CA LEU A 324 -21.38 0.61 -5.91
C LEU A 324 -20.88 2.06 -5.90
N LEU A 325 -19.62 2.28 -5.54
CA LEU A 325 -19.01 3.60 -5.45
C LEU A 325 -18.29 4.03 -6.74
N GLY A 326 -18.22 3.18 -7.75
CA GLY A 326 -17.41 3.41 -8.96
C GLY A 326 -15.90 3.53 -8.68
N SER A 327 -15.43 2.95 -7.58
CA SER A 327 -14.04 3.07 -7.12
C SER A 327 -13.17 1.95 -7.68
N ARG A 328 -12.41 2.26 -8.74
CA ARG A 328 -11.40 1.34 -9.32
C ARG A 328 -10.38 0.85 -8.28
N TYR A 329 -10.06 1.69 -7.30
CA TYR A 329 -9.11 1.33 -6.24
C TYR A 329 -9.62 0.16 -5.38
N LEU A 330 -10.87 0.23 -4.92
CA LEU A 330 -11.46 -0.83 -4.09
C LEU A 330 -11.59 -2.14 -4.86
N ILE A 331 -11.99 -2.07 -6.13
CA ILE A 331 -12.08 -3.24 -7.02
C ILE A 331 -10.70 -3.87 -7.19
N ASN A 332 -9.69 -3.09 -7.57
CA ASN A 332 -8.35 -3.60 -7.83
C ASN A 332 -7.69 -4.14 -6.55
N LEU A 333 -7.84 -3.44 -5.42
CA LEU A 333 -7.30 -3.89 -4.15
C LEU A 333 -7.99 -5.18 -3.69
N GLY A 334 -9.32 -5.23 -3.74
CA GLY A 334 -10.08 -6.45 -3.41
C GLY A 334 -9.72 -7.64 -4.29
N LEU A 335 -9.54 -7.43 -5.61
CA LEU A 335 -9.13 -8.49 -6.53
C LEU A 335 -7.68 -8.93 -6.31
N ALA A 336 -6.76 -8.00 -6.04
CA ALA A 336 -5.36 -8.31 -5.74
C ALA A 336 -5.24 -9.12 -4.44
N LEU A 337 -5.97 -8.71 -3.39
CA LEU A 337 -6.02 -9.43 -2.12
C LEU A 337 -6.68 -10.80 -2.27
N LEU A 338 -7.77 -10.90 -3.04
CA LEU A 338 -8.41 -12.19 -3.32
C LEU A 338 -7.45 -13.15 -4.04
N THR A 339 -6.72 -12.64 -5.03
CA THR A 339 -5.72 -13.42 -5.76
C THR A 339 -4.62 -13.88 -4.81
N PHE A 340 -4.13 -12.98 -3.96
CA PHE A 340 -3.11 -13.30 -2.97
C PHE A 340 -3.60 -14.35 -1.95
N ASP A 341 -4.80 -14.19 -1.40
CA ASP A 341 -5.43 -15.12 -0.45
C ASP A 341 -5.57 -16.53 -1.06
N VAL A 342 -6.04 -16.62 -2.31
CA VAL A 342 -6.11 -17.90 -3.05
C VAL A 342 -4.72 -18.52 -3.24
N ILE A 343 -3.71 -17.71 -3.56
CA ILE A 343 -2.32 -18.20 -3.67
C ILE A 343 -1.81 -18.70 -2.30
N VAL A 344 -2.05 -17.97 -1.20
CA VAL A 344 -1.61 -18.41 0.12
C VAL A 344 -2.32 -19.69 0.55
N ALA A 345 -3.63 -19.78 0.34
CA ALA A 345 -4.40 -21.00 0.57
C ALA A 345 -3.86 -22.18 -0.27
N TYR A 346 -3.48 -21.93 -1.52
CA TYR A 346 -2.83 -22.90 -2.38
C TYR A 346 -1.51 -23.41 -1.79
N VAL A 347 -0.59 -22.49 -1.41
CA VAL A 347 0.72 -22.88 -0.84
C VAL A 347 0.54 -23.65 0.47
N ARG A 348 -0.47 -23.32 1.29
CA ARG A 348 -0.79 -24.07 2.52
C ARG A 348 -1.28 -25.49 2.26
N LEU A 349 -2.00 -25.71 1.17
CA LEU A 349 -2.49 -27.04 0.79
C LEU A 349 -1.40 -27.91 0.17
N PHE A 350 -0.26 -27.32 -0.21
CA PHE A 350 0.91 -27.99 -0.77
C PHE A 350 1.56 -28.90 0.30
N GLY A 351 1.05 -30.12 0.43
CA GLY A 351 1.61 -31.13 1.33
C GLY A 351 1.55 -32.55 0.77
N SER A 352 0.42 -33.02 0.23
CA SER A 352 0.38 -34.28 -0.53
C SER A 352 -0.32 -34.03 -1.86
N MET A 353 0.32 -34.42 -2.97
CA MET A 353 -0.17 -34.20 -4.34
C MET A 353 -1.63 -34.66 -4.51
N ALA A 354 -2.03 -35.72 -3.80
CA ALA A 354 -3.40 -36.24 -3.81
C ALA A 354 -4.42 -35.34 -3.11
N VAL A 355 -4.12 -34.81 -1.92
CA VAL A 355 -5.03 -33.90 -1.19
C VAL A 355 -5.10 -32.56 -1.91
N THR A 356 -3.98 -32.06 -2.41
CA THR A 356 -3.92 -30.82 -3.20
C THR A 356 -4.72 -30.98 -4.50
N GLY A 357 -4.59 -32.10 -5.21
CA GLY A 357 -5.39 -32.42 -6.41
C GLY A 357 -6.89 -32.53 -6.13
N ALA A 358 -7.28 -33.20 -5.05
CA ALA A 358 -8.68 -33.29 -4.63
C ALA A 358 -9.28 -31.91 -4.31
N MET A 359 -8.52 -31.06 -3.60
CA MET A 359 -8.94 -29.69 -3.31
C MET A 359 -9.08 -28.85 -4.59
N PHE A 360 -8.22 -29.00 -5.60
CA PHE A 360 -8.42 -28.32 -6.89
C PHE A 360 -9.68 -28.74 -7.60
N ILE A 361 -10.02 -30.02 -7.57
CA ILE A 361 -11.26 -30.50 -8.18
C ILE A 361 -12.45 -29.89 -7.44
N VAL A 362 -12.46 -29.93 -6.09
CA VAL A 362 -13.57 -29.40 -5.29
C VAL A 362 -13.71 -27.88 -5.46
N SER A 363 -12.62 -27.13 -5.35
CA SER A 363 -12.64 -25.67 -5.52
C SER A 363 -12.98 -25.27 -6.96
N GLY A 364 -12.44 -25.97 -7.97
CA GLY A 364 -12.75 -25.73 -9.38
C GLY A 364 -14.22 -25.98 -9.70
N VAL A 365 -14.77 -27.11 -9.24
CA VAL A 365 -16.21 -27.41 -9.37
C VAL A 365 -17.05 -26.37 -8.63
N GLY A 366 -16.65 -25.98 -7.41
CA GLY A 366 -17.34 -24.96 -6.64
C GLY A 366 -17.41 -23.60 -7.36
N LEU A 367 -16.30 -23.15 -7.95
CA LEU A 367 -16.26 -21.91 -8.75
C LEU A 367 -17.11 -22.00 -10.01
N ILE A 368 -17.11 -23.14 -10.70
CA ILE A 368 -17.96 -23.36 -11.89
C ILE A 368 -19.44 -23.30 -11.49
N VAL A 369 -19.84 -23.99 -10.41
CA VAL A 369 -21.22 -23.98 -9.91
C VAL A 369 -21.63 -22.58 -9.50
N LEU A 370 -20.79 -21.86 -8.76
CA LEU A 370 -21.04 -20.48 -8.36
C LEU A 370 -21.21 -19.57 -9.58
N GLY A 371 -20.34 -19.69 -10.59
CA GLY A 371 -20.43 -18.95 -11.84
C GLY A 371 -21.75 -19.20 -12.56
N VAL A 372 -22.19 -20.46 -12.64
CA VAL A 372 -23.48 -20.86 -13.23
C VAL A 372 -24.66 -20.27 -12.44
N VAL A 373 -24.62 -20.31 -11.11
CA VAL A 373 -25.68 -19.76 -10.25
C VAL A 373 -25.79 -18.24 -10.42
N ILE A 374 -24.65 -17.54 -10.44
CA ILE A 374 -24.60 -16.09 -10.65
C ILE A 374 -25.17 -15.73 -12.03
N GLU A 375 -24.75 -16.43 -13.09
CA GLU A 375 -25.24 -16.18 -14.45
C GLU A 375 -26.73 -16.48 -14.59
N LYS A 376 -27.24 -17.55 -13.96
CA LYS A 376 -28.68 -17.82 -13.90
C LYS A 376 -29.44 -16.70 -13.20
N ARG A 377 -28.97 -16.24 -12.04
CA ARG A 377 -29.61 -15.11 -11.32
C ARG A 377 -29.59 -13.83 -12.14
N ARG A 378 -28.47 -13.53 -12.80
CA ARG A 378 -28.34 -12.38 -13.70
C ARG A 378 -29.37 -12.44 -14.83
N ARG A 379 -29.49 -13.57 -15.52
CA ARG A 379 -30.47 -13.75 -16.60
C ARG A 379 -31.91 -13.59 -16.11
N THR A 380 -32.25 -14.14 -14.95
CA THR A 380 -33.58 -13.97 -14.35
C THR A 380 -33.88 -12.50 -14.00
N LEU A 381 -32.90 -11.76 -13.47
CA LEU A 381 -33.06 -10.32 -13.18
C LEU A 381 -33.23 -9.50 -14.45
N LEU A 382 -32.43 -9.77 -15.49
CA LEU A 382 -32.56 -9.10 -16.79
C LEU A 382 -33.91 -9.37 -17.45
N ARG A 383 -34.42 -10.61 -17.33
CA ARG A 383 -35.75 -10.97 -17.85
C ARG A 383 -36.87 -10.22 -17.11
N LYS A 384 -36.80 -10.12 -15.79
CA LYS A 384 -37.76 -9.32 -14.99
C LYS A 384 -37.74 -7.84 -15.35
N LEU A 385 -36.57 -7.27 -15.60
CA LEU A 385 -36.41 -5.87 -16.03
C LEU A 385 -36.96 -5.62 -17.44
N ALA A 386 -36.80 -6.59 -18.35
CA ALA A 386 -37.38 -6.54 -19.70
C ALA A 386 -38.91 -6.66 -19.67
N GLU A 387 -39.45 -7.55 -18.83
CA GLU A 387 -40.89 -7.71 -18.63
C GLU A 387 -41.53 -6.47 -17.98
N SER A 388 -40.84 -5.80 -17.04
CA SER A 388 -41.34 -4.57 -16.40
C SER A 388 -41.23 -3.30 -17.24
N SER A 389 -40.45 -3.32 -18.33
CA SER A 389 -40.28 -2.17 -19.25
C SER A 389 -41.14 -2.29 -20.52
N SER A 390 -41.95 -3.34 -20.61
CA SER A 390 -42.91 -3.53 -21.70
C SER A 390 -44.19 -2.70 -21.44
N PRO A 391 -44.64 -1.82 -22.35
CA PRO A 391 -45.85 -1.03 -22.15
C PRO A 391 -47.09 -1.93 -22.02
N PRO A 392 -48.13 -1.51 -21.26
CA PRO A 392 -49.34 -2.30 -21.12
C PRO A 392 -49.95 -2.53 -22.51
N LYS A 393 -50.23 -3.80 -22.81
CA LYS A 393 -50.89 -4.16 -24.07
C LYS A 393 -52.28 -3.50 -24.11
N PRO A 394 -52.63 -2.84 -25.23
CA PRO A 394 -53.90 -2.14 -25.40
C PRO A 394 -55.10 -3.08 -25.34
#